data_AF-X1SR45-F1
#
_entry.id   AF-X1SR45-F1
#
_cell.length_a   1.000
_cell.length_b   1.000
_cell.length_c   1.000
_cell.angle_alpha   90.00
_cell.angle_beta   90.00
_cell.angle_gamma   90.00
#
_symmetry.space_group_name_H-M   'P 1'
#
loop_
_entity.id
_entity.type
_entity.pdbx_description
1 polymer ?
#
loop_
_entity_poly.entity_id
_entity_poly.type
_entity_poly.pdbx_seq_one_letter_code
_entity_poly.pdbx_strand_id
1 'polypeptide(L)'
;AIREQLYTTLNETYDYLLGKREEPDLKTTLGNTFFNSDFVSSMLDNLNLPLLLEESFPAQTDQEDFSEDFVEAIVNTVTELESDIKQKIAAASDPVFDYLLGETESIDLASTLRNTVLTSDITLSLIDKIAIFFLASESLGGELTEQIPEELDFLADQIDDLMPELTAKIKQQISANVDQLLDYLLGQRQTINIVISLQGIAETLEDSLREHLMEMSPDVLKPRLQEILTEQITQLIPAEAAHLSEVAITDEWVDQQTNIALNPVLSYMLGESSSLNVTISLDPVLANLEEPLKQEFIESPPPELAGLSPSEIEQYFDDYYQELIQD
;
A
#
# COMPACT_ATOMS: atom_id res chain seq x y z
N ALA A 1 -41.17 -13.41 25.74
CA ALA A 1 -40.97 -12.04 26.24
C ALA A 1 -41.76 -11.03 25.40
N ILE A 2 -41.31 -10.64 24.19
CA ILE A 2 -41.93 -9.56 23.38
C ILE A 2 -43.45 -9.71 23.20
N ARG A 3 -43.94 -10.90 22.80
CA ARG A 3 -45.40 -11.12 22.62
C ARG A 3 -46.21 -10.87 23.89
N GLU A 4 -45.67 -11.24 25.04
CA GLU A 4 -46.34 -11.12 26.34
C GLU A 4 -46.39 -9.66 26.81
N GLN A 5 -45.31 -8.91 26.57
CA GLN A 5 -45.26 -7.45 26.73
C GLN A 5 -46.27 -6.76 25.80
N LEU A 6 -46.31 -7.15 24.52
CA LEU A 6 -47.28 -6.64 23.53
C LEU A 6 -48.73 -6.85 23.96
N TYR A 7 -49.05 -8.06 24.43
CA TYR A 7 -50.37 -8.40 24.94
C TYR A 7 -50.75 -7.57 26.16
N THR A 8 -49.80 -7.34 27.07
CA THR A 8 -50.00 -6.50 28.26
C THR A 8 -50.32 -5.08 27.84
N THR A 9 -49.49 -4.45 27.00
CA THR A 9 -49.70 -3.07 26.53
C THR A 9 -51.01 -2.89 25.76
N LEU A 10 -51.34 -3.83 24.87
CA LEU A 10 -52.59 -3.80 24.12
C LEU A 10 -53.81 -3.89 25.04
N ASN A 11 -53.78 -4.77 26.04
CA ASN A 11 -54.88 -4.91 26.99
C ASN A 11 -55.03 -3.67 27.88
N GLU A 12 -53.93 -3.10 28.37
CA GLU A 12 -53.98 -1.88 29.19
C GLU A 12 -54.51 -0.67 28.41
N THR A 13 -54.08 -0.53 27.15
CA THR A 13 -54.57 0.52 26.24
C THR A 13 -56.04 0.28 25.89
N TYR A 14 -56.42 -0.96 25.61
CA TYR A 14 -57.80 -1.34 25.28
C TYR A 14 -58.75 -1.11 26.47
N ASP A 15 -58.37 -1.50 27.68
CA ASP A 15 -59.18 -1.28 28.88
C ASP A 15 -59.33 0.21 29.21
N TYR A 16 -58.32 1.05 28.94
CA TYR A 16 -58.48 2.50 28.99
C TYR A 16 -59.47 3.02 27.95
N LEU A 17 -59.33 2.61 26.68
CA LEU A 17 -60.24 3.04 25.61
C LEU A 17 -61.70 2.62 25.87
N LEU A 18 -61.90 1.54 26.62
CA LEU A 18 -63.22 1.10 27.09
C LEU A 18 -63.70 1.81 28.37
N GLY A 19 -62.94 2.76 28.92
CA GLY A 19 -63.26 3.47 30.16
C GLY A 19 -63.19 2.60 31.42
N LYS A 20 -62.53 1.44 31.36
CA LYS A 20 -62.35 0.54 32.52
C LYS A 20 -61.16 0.92 33.39
N ARG A 21 -60.27 1.79 32.88
CA ARG A 21 -59.22 2.47 33.66
C ARG A 21 -59.39 3.97 33.47
N GLU A 22 -59.26 4.72 34.56
CA GLU A 22 -59.41 6.19 34.54
C GLU A 22 -58.13 6.89 34.03
N GLU A 23 -56.95 6.33 34.33
CA GLU A 23 -55.65 6.84 33.85
C GLU A 23 -54.70 5.66 33.59
N PRO A 24 -54.51 5.21 32.34
CA PRO A 24 -53.42 4.31 32.01
C PRO A 24 -52.11 5.09 32.14
N ASP A 25 -51.15 4.51 32.84
CA ASP A 25 -49.78 4.98 32.81
C ASP A 25 -49.12 4.55 31.49
N LEU A 26 -49.62 5.09 30.37
CA LEU A 26 -49.17 4.75 29.01
C LEU A 26 -47.68 4.99 28.86
N LYS A 27 -47.12 5.98 29.56
CA LYS A 27 -45.69 6.26 29.58
C LYS A 27 -44.93 5.05 30.11
N THR A 28 -45.25 4.61 31.32
CA THR A 28 -44.61 3.43 31.94
C THR A 28 -44.86 2.17 31.12
N THR A 29 -46.08 1.97 30.61
CA THR A 29 -46.41 0.79 29.80
C THR A 29 -45.63 0.77 28.49
N LEU A 30 -45.55 1.89 27.75
CA LEU A 30 -44.79 1.98 26.50
C LEU A 30 -43.28 1.87 26.74
N GLY A 31 -42.76 2.55 27.76
CA GLY A 31 -41.35 2.47 28.16
C GLY A 31 -40.92 1.05 28.49
N ASN A 32 -41.71 0.32 29.28
CA ASN A 32 -41.39 -1.07 29.64
C ASN A 32 -41.60 -2.10 28.52
N THR A 33 -42.15 -1.71 27.36
CA THR A 33 -42.48 -2.66 26.30
C THR A 33 -41.87 -2.35 24.94
N PHE A 34 -42.05 -1.15 24.42
CA PHE A 34 -41.61 -0.78 23.06
C PHE A 34 -40.50 0.27 23.03
N PHE A 35 -40.43 1.12 24.05
CA PHE A 35 -39.49 2.25 24.08
C PHE A 35 -38.41 1.98 25.14
N ASN A 36 -37.66 0.90 24.93
CA ASN A 36 -36.47 0.54 25.70
C ASN A 36 -35.43 -0.18 24.84
N SER A 37 -34.19 -0.16 25.30
CA SER A 37 -33.06 -0.84 24.66
C SER A 37 -33.23 -2.35 24.53
N ASP A 38 -33.91 -3.05 25.44
CA ASP A 38 -34.13 -4.49 25.32
C ASP A 38 -34.95 -4.85 24.07
N PHE A 39 -35.98 -4.05 23.77
CA PHE A 39 -36.80 -4.22 22.58
C PHE A 39 -36.00 -3.96 21.31
N VAL A 40 -35.21 -2.89 21.27
CA VAL A 40 -34.32 -2.59 20.14
C VAL A 40 -33.27 -3.68 19.96
N SER A 41 -32.64 -4.14 21.04
CA SER A 41 -31.70 -5.27 21.01
C SER A 41 -32.35 -6.50 20.38
N SER A 42 -33.59 -6.82 20.78
CA SER A 42 -34.30 -7.98 20.23
C SER A 42 -34.65 -7.84 18.74
N MET A 43 -34.85 -6.62 18.23
CA MET A 43 -34.98 -6.39 16.80
C MET A 43 -33.64 -6.57 16.09
N LEU A 44 -32.59 -6.00 16.65
CA LEU A 44 -31.23 -6.06 16.10
C LEU A 44 -30.68 -7.50 16.08
N ASP A 45 -31.07 -8.35 17.02
CA ASP A 45 -30.72 -9.78 17.01
C ASP A 45 -31.19 -10.48 15.72
N ASN A 46 -32.25 -10.00 15.09
CA ASN A 46 -32.77 -10.54 13.83
C ASN A 46 -32.19 -9.83 12.59
N LEU A 47 -31.45 -8.74 12.77
CA LEU A 47 -30.84 -7.97 11.70
C LEU A 47 -29.47 -8.57 11.36
N ASN A 48 -29.19 -8.79 10.08
CA ASN A 48 -27.87 -9.20 9.62
C ASN A 48 -27.16 -7.96 9.05
N LEU A 49 -26.26 -7.37 9.83
CA LEU A 49 -25.54 -6.15 9.41
C LEU A 49 -24.64 -6.39 8.18
N PRO A 50 -23.90 -7.52 8.08
CA PRO A 50 -23.16 -7.86 6.86
C PRO A 50 -24.01 -7.81 5.59
N LEU A 51 -25.17 -8.47 5.58
CA LEU A 51 -26.08 -8.48 4.42
C LEU A 51 -26.59 -7.08 4.07
N LEU A 52 -26.88 -6.24 5.07
CA LEU A 52 -27.28 -4.86 4.80
C LEU A 52 -26.17 -4.04 4.14
N LEU A 53 -24.91 -4.29 4.52
CA LEU A 53 -23.77 -3.62 3.90
C LEU A 53 -23.58 -4.10 2.47
N GLU A 54 -23.61 -5.40 2.23
CA GLU A 54 -23.55 -5.98 0.88
C GLU A 54 -24.63 -5.39 -0.04
N GLU A 55 -25.85 -5.19 0.47
CA GLU A 55 -26.94 -4.53 -0.28
C GLU A 55 -26.73 -3.01 -0.45
N SER A 56 -25.96 -2.37 0.45
CA SER A 56 -25.69 -0.93 0.42
C SER A 56 -24.56 -0.56 -0.54
N PHE A 57 -23.64 -1.48 -0.82
CA PHE A 57 -22.68 -1.33 -1.90
C PHE A 57 -23.42 -1.58 -3.21
N PRO A 58 -23.56 -0.58 -4.10
CA PRO A 58 -24.30 -0.76 -5.34
C PRO A 58 -23.64 -1.86 -6.16
N ALA A 59 -24.41 -2.89 -6.50
CA ALA A 59 -24.00 -3.91 -7.46
C ALA A 59 -23.79 -3.23 -8.83
N GLN A 60 -22.56 -2.82 -9.12
CA GLN A 60 -22.09 -2.36 -10.42
C GLN A 60 -22.95 -1.26 -11.06
N THR A 61 -22.78 -0.03 -10.59
CA THR A 61 -22.81 1.12 -11.51
C THR A 61 -21.49 1.18 -12.25
N ASP A 62 -21.46 1.61 -13.50
CA ASP A 62 -20.31 1.63 -14.43
C ASP A 62 -19.08 2.47 -13.97
N GLN A 63 -18.97 2.78 -12.68
CA GLN A 63 -17.84 3.40 -12.01
C GLN A 63 -17.40 2.44 -10.90
N GLU A 64 -16.25 1.79 -11.10
CA GLU A 64 -15.52 1.01 -10.09
C GLU A 64 -15.04 1.97 -8.98
N ASP A 65 -15.94 2.42 -8.10
CA ASP A 65 -15.55 3.33 -7.02
C ASP A 65 -14.84 2.58 -5.88
N PHE A 66 -15.03 1.26 -5.77
CA PHE A 66 -14.42 0.42 -4.75
C PHE A 66 -14.11 -0.99 -5.28
N SER A 67 -12.93 -1.53 -4.96
CA SER A 67 -12.55 -2.90 -5.30
C SER A 67 -13.36 -3.95 -4.52
N GLU A 68 -13.53 -5.15 -5.09
CA GLU A 68 -14.23 -6.27 -4.42
C GLU A 68 -13.57 -6.61 -3.08
N ASP A 69 -12.24 -6.61 -3.04
CA ASP A 69 -11.45 -6.87 -1.84
C ASP A 69 -11.69 -5.81 -0.74
N PHE A 70 -11.88 -4.54 -1.12
CA PHE A 70 -12.21 -3.48 -0.18
C PHE A 70 -13.61 -3.67 0.42
N VAL A 71 -14.60 -4.01 -0.42
CA VAL A 71 -15.96 -4.31 0.03
C VAL A 71 -15.95 -5.52 0.97
N GLU A 72 -15.26 -6.59 0.60
CA GLU A 72 -15.10 -7.79 1.42
C GLU A 72 -14.45 -7.45 2.78
N ALA A 73 -13.39 -6.64 2.79
CA ALA A 73 -12.74 -6.21 4.02
C ALA A 73 -13.68 -5.44 4.96
N ILE A 74 -14.53 -4.55 4.43
CA ILE A 74 -15.54 -3.85 5.23
C ILE A 74 -16.57 -4.82 5.79
N VAL A 75 -17.12 -5.71 4.95
CA VAL A 75 -18.14 -6.69 5.35
C VAL A 75 -17.60 -7.62 6.44
N ASN A 76 -16.38 -8.13 6.28
CA ASN A 76 -15.70 -8.96 7.28
C ASN A 76 -15.49 -8.20 8.59
N THR A 77 -15.02 -6.96 8.51
CA THR A 77 -14.85 -6.10 9.69
C THR A 77 -16.16 -5.91 10.46
N VAL A 78 -17.25 -5.61 9.76
CA VAL A 78 -18.56 -5.41 10.39
C VAL A 78 -19.11 -6.72 10.94
N THR A 79 -18.87 -7.84 10.27
CA THR A 79 -19.21 -9.17 10.80
C THR A 79 -18.57 -9.40 12.16
N GLU A 80 -17.28 -9.07 12.31
CA GLU A 80 -16.57 -9.22 13.58
C GLU A 80 -17.03 -8.23 14.66
N LEU A 81 -17.47 -7.04 14.26
CA LEU A 81 -17.95 -5.99 15.18
C LEU A 81 -19.46 -6.01 15.38
N GLU A 82 -20.18 -6.97 14.79
CA GLU A 82 -21.65 -6.96 14.70
C GLU A 82 -22.31 -6.89 16.09
N SER A 83 -21.87 -7.74 17.02
CA SER A 83 -22.40 -7.77 18.38
C SER A 83 -22.20 -6.43 19.10
N ASP A 84 -21.03 -5.83 18.97
CA ASP A 84 -20.70 -4.57 19.63
C ASP A 84 -21.52 -3.41 19.04
N ILE A 85 -21.60 -3.34 17.70
CA ILE A 85 -22.42 -2.34 16.99
C ILE A 85 -23.87 -2.46 17.43
N LYS A 86 -24.45 -3.66 17.46
CA LYS A 86 -25.84 -3.88 17.90
C LYS A 86 -26.05 -3.44 19.34
N GLN A 87 -25.15 -3.80 20.25
CA GLN A 87 -25.23 -3.38 21.64
C GLN A 87 -25.21 -1.84 21.77
N LYS A 88 -24.32 -1.17 21.03
CA LYS A 88 -24.24 0.29 21.05
C LYS A 88 -25.47 0.97 20.46
N ILE A 89 -26.06 0.42 19.39
CA ILE A 89 -27.32 0.93 18.82
C ILE A 89 -28.46 0.77 19.85
N ALA A 90 -28.53 -0.37 20.54
CA ALA A 90 -29.51 -0.58 21.59
C ALA A 90 -29.34 0.45 22.72
N ALA A 91 -28.10 0.68 23.19
CA ALA A 91 -27.80 1.69 24.21
C ALA A 91 -28.12 3.12 23.74
N ALA A 92 -27.93 3.44 22.46
CA ALA A 92 -28.28 4.73 21.87
C ALA A 92 -29.79 4.99 21.85
N SER A 93 -30.61 3.93 21.93
CA SER A 93 -32.06 4.06 21.91
C SER A 93 -32.64 4.57 23.23
N ASP A 94 -31.98 4.34 24.38
CA ASP A 94 -32.51 4.77 25.68
C ASP A 94 -32.65 6.31 25.76
N PRO A 95 -31.64 7.14 25.44
CA PRO A 95 -31.82 8.59 25.43
C PRO A 95 -32.88 9.09 24.43
N VAL A 96 -33.09 8.36 23.32
CA VAL A 96 -34.13 8.65 22.33
C VAL A 96 -35.51 8.38 22.92
N PHE A 97 -35.66 7.25 23.61
CA PHE A 97 -36.91 6.87 24.24
C PHE A 97 -37.24 7.74 25.45
N ASP A 98 -36.26 8.09 26.28
CA ASP A 98 -36.43 9.05 27.38
C ASP A 98 -36.99 10.38 26.86
N TYR A 99 -36.47 10.87 25.73
CA TYR A 99 -37.01 12.08 25.09
C TYR A 99 -38.43 11.88 24.56
N LEU A 100 -38.70 10.78 23.84
CA LEU A 100 -40.04 10.48 23.29
C LEU A 100 -41.11 10.27 24.38
N LEU A 101 -40.71 9.76 25.54
CA LEU A 101 -41.56 9.58 26.73
C LEU A 101 -41.66 10.87 27.57
N GLY A 102 -40.99 11.95 27.18
CA GLY A 102 -40.96 13.23 27.89
C GLY A 102 -40.28 13.14 29.26
N GLU A 103 -39.34 12.23 29.44
CA GLU A 103 -38.42 12.17 30.59
C GLU A 103 -37.31 13.20 30.48
N THR A 104 -36.94 13.56 29.25
CA THR A 104 -36.04 14.66 28.95
C THR A 104 -36.72 15.70 28.06
N GLU A 105 -36.35 16.97 28.23
CA GLU A 105 -36.92 18.08 27.46
C GLU A 105 -36.34 18.20 26.04
N SER A 106 -35.17 17.63 25.81
CA SER A 106 -34.43 17.70 24.55
C SER A 106 -33.47 16.54 24.43
N ILE A 107 -33.19 16.12 23.18
CA ILE A 107 -32.12 15.19 22.86
C ILE A 107 -31.05 15.85 22.00
N ASP A 108 -29.79 15.68 22.38
CA ASP A 108 -28.64 15.96 21.52
C ASP A 108 -28.25 14.67 20.80
N LEU A 109 -28.85 14.44 19.62
CA LEU A 109 -28.63 13.21 18.86
C LEU A 109 -27.16 13.04 18.46
N ALA A 110 -26.45 14.14 18.16
CA ALA A 110 -25.04 14.07 17.78
C ALA A 110 -24.19 13.58 18.96
N SER A 111 -24.42 14.13 20.16
CA SER A 111 -23.77 13.67 21.38
C SER A 111 -24.15 12.24 21.74
N THR A 112 -25.44 11.88 21.63
CA THR A 112 -25.90 10.50 21.87
C THR A 112 -25.18 9.52 20.95
N LEU A 113 -25.15 9.78 19.64
CA LEU A 113 -24.48 8.92 18.67
C LEU A 113 -22.97 8.84 18.93
N ARG A 114 -22.30 9.98 19.21
CA ARG A 114 -20.86 10.00 19.52
C ARG A 114 -20.49 9.14 20.72
N ASN A 115 -21.33 9.18 21.76
CA ASN A 115 -21.07 8.47 23.01
C ASN A 115 -21.48 6.99 22.97
N THR A 116 -22.11 6.54 21.87
CA THR A 116 -22.66 5.18 21.76
C THR A 116 -22.14 4.46 20.51
N VAL A 117 -22.71 4.75 19.34
CA VAL A 117 -22.46 4.05 18.08
C VAL A 117 -21.22 4.56 17.37
N LEU A 118 -21.06 5.88 17.32
CA LEU A 118 -19.98 6.59 16.62
C LEU A 118 -18.87 6.97 17.61
N THR A 119 -18.40 5.97 18.36
CA THR A 119 -17.31 6.12 19.33
C THR A 119 -15.95 5.96 18.66
N SER A 120 -14.94 6.65 19.19
CA SER A 120 -13.56 6.52 18.69
C SER A 120 -13.07 5.08 18.73
N ASP A 121 -13.47 4.28 19.72
CA ASP A 121 -13.09 2.87 19.84
C ASP A 121 -13.63 2.01 18.68
N ILE A 122 -14.90 2.19 18.31
CA ILE A 122 -15.49 1.48 17.16
C ILE A 122 -14.84 1.95 15.86
N THR A 123 -14.65 3.25 15.69
CA THR A 123 -14.03 3.80 14.48
C THR A 123 -12.58 3.37 14.34
N LEU A 124 -11.81 3.34 15.43
CA LEU A 124 -10.45 2.80 15.44
C LEU A 124 -10.44 1.31 15.13
N SER A 125 -11.39 0.54 15.66
CA SER A 125 -11.52 -0.90 15.34
C SER A 125 -11.85 -1.13 13.87
N LEU A 126 -12.69 -0.27 13.28
CA LEU A 126 -12.98 -0.29 11.84
C LEU A 126 -11.72 0.03 11.03
N ILE A 127 -11.02 1.11 11.36
CA ILE A 127 -9.73 1.48 10.72
C ILE A 127 -8.70 0.36 10.92
N ASP A 128 -8.74 -0.35 12.04
CA ASP A 128 -7.81 -1.42 12.35
C ASP A 128 -7.95 -2.61 11.39
N LYS A 129 -9.21 -2.96 11.10
CA LYS A 129 -9.59 -4.15 10.37
C LYS A 129 -9.86 -3.91 8.88
N ILE A 130 -10.18 -2.68 8.49
CA ILE A 130 -10.22 -2.30 7.08
C ILE A 130 -8.84 -2.52 6.50
N ALA A 131 -8.80 -3.18 5.36
CA ALA A 131 -7.59 -3.46 4.62
C ALA A 131 -7.08 -2.19 3.90
N ILE A 132 -6.63 -1.21 4.68
CA ILE A 132 -5.95 0.02 4.20
C ILE A 132 -4.77 -0.34 3.30
N PHE A 133 -4.20 -1.53 3.49
CA PHE A 133 -3.20 -2.11 2.61
C PHE A 133 -3.62 -2.06 1.14
N PHE A 134 -4.85 -2.46 0.78
CA PHE A 134 -5.28 -2.46 -0.62
C PHE A 134 -5.38 -1.04 -1.20
N LEU A 135 -5.88 -0.08 -0.41
CA LEU A 135 -5.92 1.33 -0.83
C LEU A 135 -4.50 1.90 -1.02
N ALA A 136 -3.59 1.56 -0.10
CA ALA A 136 -2.21 1.99 -0.17
C ALA A 136 -1.47 1.34 -1.34
N SER A 137 -1.65 0.03 -1.58
CA SER A 137 -0.98 -0.69 -2.66
C SER A 137 -1.48 -0.26 -4.04
N GLU A 138 -2.79 -0.08 -4.21
CA GLU A 138 -3.38 0.34 -5.47
C GLU A 138 -2.96 1.77 -5.84
N SER A 139 -3.02 2.70 -4.88
CA SER A 139 -2.68 4.10 -5.15
C SER A 139 -1.18 4.38 -5.13
N LEU A 140 -0.44 3.88 -4.13
CA LEU A 140 0.98 4.21 -3.94
C LEU A 140 1.90 3.17 -4.58
N GLY A 141 1.57 1.87 -4.49
CA GLY A 141 2.41 0.82 -5.06
C GLY A 141 2.58 0.97 -6.57
N GLY A 142 1.48 1.19 -7.30
CA GLY A 142 1.50 1.46 -8.73
C GLY A 142 2.29 2.72 -9.10
N GLU A 143 2.01 3.85 -8.44
CA GLU A 143 2.72 5.11 -8.71
C GLU A 143 4.22 5.06 -8.38
N LEU A 144 4.62 4.30 -7.35
CA LEU A 144 6.02 4.14 -6.97
C LEU A 144 6.76 3.23 -7.94
N THR A 145 6.14 2.13 -8.38
CA THR A 145 6.74 1.18 -9.32
C THR A 145 6.83 1.74 -10.74
N GLU A 146 5.82 2.48 -11.22
CA GLU A 146 5.85 3.13 -12.55
C GLU A 146 6.95 4.20 -12.70
N GLN A 147 7.45 4.75 -11.58
CA GLN A 147 8.53 5.73 -11.59
C GLN A 147 9.92 5.09 -11.56
N ILE A 148 10.01 3.78 -11.38
CA ILE A 148 11.27 3.05 -11.46
C ILE A 148 11.63 2.86 -12.96
N PRO A 149 12.84 3.25 -13.39
CA PRO A 149 13.32 2.93 -14.74
C PRO A 149 13.43 1.43 -14.96
N GLU A 150 13.30 0.97 -16.21
CA GLU A 150 13.39 -0.45 -16.59
C GLU A 150 14.70 -1.11 -16.09
N GLU A 151 15.79 -0.36 -16.02
CA GLU A 151 17.09 -0.84 -15.52
C GLU A 151 17.10 -1.17 -14.03
N LEU A 152 16.13 -0.64 -13.28
CA LEU A 152 15.96 -0.80 -11.83
C LEU A 152 14.70 -1.60 -11.47
N ASP A 153 14.03 -2.23 -12.42
CA ASP A 153 12.77 -2.96 -12.23
C ASP A 153 12.85 -4.06 -11.15
N PHE A 154 14.05 -4.60 -10.90
CA PHE A 154 14.31 -5.55 -9.80
C PHE A 154 14.04 -4.97 -8.39
N LEU A 155 13.88 -3.64 -8.27
CA LEU A 155 13.53 -2.95 -7.02
C LEU A 155 12.02 -2.82 -6.82
N ALA A 156 11.19 -3.15 -7.82
CA ALA A 156 9.75 -3.23 -7.66
C ALA A 156 9.37 -4.23 -6.56
N ASP A 157 10.03 -5.39 -6.54
CA ASP A 157 9.85 -6.41 -5.48
C ASP A 157 10.19 -5.84 -4.08
N GLN A 158 11.13 -4.89 -4.00
CA GLN A 158 11.51 -4.26 -2.74
C GLN A 158 10.46 -3.25 -2.26
N ILE A 159 9.75 -2.59 -3.18
CA ILE A 159 8.63 -1.70 -2.81
C ILE A 159 7.52 -2.51 -2.15
N ASP A 160 7.22 -3.70 -2.66
CA ASP A 160 6.20 -4.59 -2.09
C ASP A 160 6.53 -4.96 -0.63
N ASP A 161 7.80 -5.21 -0.32
CA ASP A 161 8.27 -5.49 1.05
C ASP A 161 8.10 -4.28 2.00
N LEU A 162 8.05 -3.05 1.47
CA LEU A 162 7.86 -1.82 2.24
C LEU A 162 6.38 -1.46 2.43
N MET A 163 5.48 -2.01 1.62
CA MET A 163 4.04 -1.74 1.67
C MET A 163 3.40 -1.97 3.06
N PRO A 164 3.75 -3.01 3.84
CA PRO A 164 3.22 -3.18 5.19
C PRO A 164 3.56 -2.02 6.14
N GLU A 165 4.79 -1.49 6.07
CA GLU A 165 5.22 -0.37 6.90
C GLU A 165 4.53 0.94 6.49
N LEU A 166 4.44 1.18 5.17
CA LEU A 166 3.71 2.32 4.63
C LEU A 166 2.24 2.29 5.04
N THR A 167 1.60 1.13 4.94
CA THR A 167 0.23 0.90 5.38
C THR A 167 0.06 1.23 6.87
N ALA A 168 0.99 0.79 7.72
CA ALA A 168 0.94 1.07 9.16
C ALA A 168 1.01 2.57 9.45
N LYS A 169 1.86 3.33 8.73
CA LYS A 169 1.97 4.79 8.88
C LYS A 169 0.72 5.53 8.41
N ILE A 170 0.15 5.14 7.27
CA ILE A 170 -1.11 5.72 6.77
C ILE A 170 -2.22 5.50 7.80
N LYS A 171 -2.33 4.26 8.28
CA LYS A 171 -3.30 3.86 9.31
C LYS A 171 -3.13 4.67 10.60
N GLN A 172 -1.90 4.90 11.04
CA GLN A 172 -1.62 5.75 12.20
C GLN A 172 -2.09 7.20 11.98
N GLN A 173 -1.84 7.77 10.80
CA GLN A 173 -2.27 9.13 10.47
C GLN A 173 -3.79 9.26 10.39
N ILE A 174 -4.49 8.27 9.81
CA ILE A 174 -5.96 8.23 9.79
C ILE A 174 -6.50 8.10 11.22
N SER A 175 -5.92 7.20 12.02
CA SER A 175 -6.30 6.97 13.42
C SER A 175 -6.16 8.22 14.28
N ALA A 176 -5.10 9.01 14.07
CA ALA A 176 -4.89 10.29 14.76
C ALA A 176 -5.97 11.35 14.43
N ASN A 177 -6.72 11.16 13.35
CA ASN A 177 -7.78 12.07 12.90
C ASN A 177 -9.21 11.54 13.12
N VAL A 178 -9.37 10.43 13.87
CA VAL A 178 -10.69 9.82 14.14
C VAL A 178 -11.70 10.81 14.72
N ASP A 179 -11.29 11.65 15.66
CA ASP A 179 -12.23 12.63 16.24
C ASP A 179 -12.74 13.64 15.21
N GLN A 180 -11.92 14.03 14.24
CA GLN A 180 -12.33 14.93 13.16
C GLN A 180 -13.28 14.24 12.19
N LEU A 181 -13.05 12.96 11.89
CA LEU A 181 -13.94 12.12 11.10
C LEU A 181 -15.31 12.00 11.78
N LEU A 182 -15.31 11.71 13.07
CA LEU A 182 -16.53 11.62 13.86
C LEU A 182 -17.29 12.96 13.92
N ASP A 183 -16.59 14.07 14.18
CA ASP A 183 -17.19 15.41 14.15
C ASP A 183 -17.89 15.70 12.81
N TYR A 184 -17.26 15.29 11.70
CA TYR A 184 -17.80 15.48 10.35
C TYR A 184 -19.04 14.61 10.10
N LEU A 185 -18.97 13.31 10.42
CA LEU A 185 -20.11 12.38 10.27
C LEU A 185 -21.33 12.81 11.10
N LEU A 186 -21.08 13.44 12.25
CA LEU A 186 -22.11 13.96 13.14
C LEU A 186 -22.63 15.35 12.72
N GLY A 187 -22.12 15.94 11.64
CA GLY A 187 -22.47 17.27 11.18
C GLY A 187 -21.99 18.41 12.09
N GLN A 188 -21.13 18.11 13.06
CA GLN A 188 -20.48 19.11 13.93
C GLN A 188 -19.39 19.88 13.17
N ARG A 189 -18.86 19.28 12.10
CA ARG A 189 -18.02 19.93 11.09
C ARG A 189 -18.65 19.83 9.71
N GLN A 190 -18.56 20.91 8.93
CA GLN A 190 -19.06 20.94 7.55
C GLN A 190 -18.11 20.31 6.54
N THR A 191 -16.83 20.22 6.89
CA THR A 191 -15.77 19.71 6.01
C THR A 191 -14.78 18.92 6.84
N ILE A 192 -14.24 17.88 6.22
CA ILE A 192 -13.09 17.16 6.73
C ILE A 192 -11.92 17.31 5.75
N ASN A 193 -10.73 17.58 6.29
CA ASN A 193 -9.49 17.58 5.52
C ASN A 193 -8.46 16.77 6.30
N ILE A 194 -8.29 15.50 5.91
CA ILE A 194 -7.24 14.65 6.45
C ILE A 194 -6.07 14.73 5.47
N VAL A 195 -4.99 15.37 5.89
CA VAL A 195 -3.74 15.42 5.13
C VAL A 195 -2.88 14.25 5.61
N ILE A 196 -2.70 13.26 4.74
CA ILE A 196 -1.73 12.20 4.96
C ILE A 196 -0.39 12.73 4.47
N SER A 197 0.51 13.02 5.40
CA SER A 197 1.87 13.40 5.05
C SER A 197 2.62 12.19 4.53
N LEU A 198 3.06 12.28 3.28
CA LEU A 198 3.99 11.32 2.70
C LEU A 198 5.44 11.60 3.10
N GLN A 199 5.74 12.71 3.80
CA GLN A 199 7.12 13.07 4.13
C GLN A 199 7.79 12.04 5.04
N GLY A 200 7.14 11.68 6.15
CA GLY A 200 7.66 10.64 7.05
C GLY A 200 7.55 9.22 6.45
N ILE A 201 6.78 9.06 5.38
CA ILE A 201 6.73 7.83 4.58
C ILE A 201 7.94 7.78 3.64
N ALA A 202 8.26 8.88 2.97
CA ALA A 202 9.40 9.01 2.07
C ALA A 202 10.74 8.88 2.83
N GLU A 203 10.88 9.45 4.02
CA GLU A 203 12.08 9.26 4.86
C GLU A 203 12.28 7.78 5.24
N THR A 204 11.19 7.04 5.48
CA THR A 204 11.28 5.60 5.76
C THR A 204 11.49 4.77 4.52
N LEU A 205 10.85 5.13 3.40
CA LEU A 205 11.15 4.53 2.11
C LEU A 205 12.63 4.72 1.78
N GLU A 206 13.18 5.92 2.05
CA GLU A 206 14.58 6.23 1.89
C GLU A 206 15.47 5.36 2.77
N ASP A 207 15.22 5.36 4.08
CA ASP A 207 16.02 4.60 5.05
C ASP A 207 15.96 3.09 4.73
N SER A 208 14.78 2.56 4.42
CA SER A 208 14.58 1.14 4.14
C SER A 208 15.07 0.71 2.77
N LEU A 209 14.96 1.54 1.72
CA LEU A 209 15.60 1.30 0.42
C LEU A 209 17.12 1.38 0.54
N ARG A 210 17.64 2.33 1.34
CA ARG A 210 19.06 2.44 1.62
C ARG A 210 19.57 1.22 2.37
N GLU A 211 18.85 0.78 3.40
CA GLU A 211 19.16 -0.43 4.16
C GLU A 211 19.10 -1.65 3.23
N HIS A 212 18.01 -1.86 2.50
CA HIS A 212 17.90 -2.98 1.56
C HIS A 212 18.95 -2.94 0.45
N LEU A 213 19.28 -1.79 -0.13
CA LEU A 213 20.36 -1.70 -1.14
C LEU A 213 21.76 -1.93 -0.54
N MET A 214 21.96 -1.59 0.73
CA MET A 214 23.21 -1.89 1.45
C MET A 214 23.27 -3.35 1.91
N GLU A 215 22.13 -3.97 2.20
CA GLU A 215 21.98 -5.39 2.55
C GLU A 215 21.89 -6.29 1.32
N MET A 216 21.48 -5.74 0.18
CA MET A 216 21.55 -6.38 -1.12
C MET A 216 23.01 -6.70 -1.37
N SER A 217 23.32 -7.98 -1.19
CA SER A 217 24.64 -8.51 -1.47
C SER A 217 25.04 -8.08 -2.88
N PRO A 218 26.32 -7.76 -3.14
CA PRO A 218 26.86 -7.56 -4.48
C PRO A 218 26.33 -8.60 -5.48
N ASP A 219 26.01 -9.81 -5.01
CA ASP A 219 25.37 -10.91 -5.76
C ASP A 219 24.09 -10.56 -6.55
N VAL A 220 23.36 -9.48 -6.23
CA VAL A 220 22.16 -9.07 -7.01
C VAL A 220 22.50 -8.03 -8.08
N LEU A 221 23.37 -7.06 -7.76
CA LEU A 221 23.79 -6.02 -8.71
C LEU A 221 24.87 -6.52 -9.67
N LYS A 222 25.73 -7.41 -9.21
CA LYS A 222 26.87 -7.98 -9.94
C LYS A 222 26.43 -8.70 -11.23
N PRO A 223 25.43 -9.60 -11.25
CA PRO A 223 25.01 -10.26 -12.48
C PRO A 223 24.50 -9.26 -13.53
N ARG A 224 23.77 -8.22 -13.11
CA ARG A 224 23.21 -7.22 -14.02
C ARG A 224 24.28 -6.27 -14.56
N LEU A 225 25.18 -5.80 -13.69
CA LEU A 225 26.35 -5.02 -14.11
C LEU A 225 27.23 -5.85 -15.05
N GLN A 226 27.44 -7.13 -14.75
CA GLN A 226 28.20 -8.02 -15.60
C GLN A 226 27.52 -8.21 -16.97
N GLU A 227 26.20 -8.38 -17.03
CA GLU A 227 25.43 -8.45 -18.28
C GLU A 227 25.61 -7.19 -19.12
N ILE A 228 25.35 -6.01 -18.54
CA ILE A 228 25.45 -4.71 -19.23
C ILE A 228 26.89 -4.47 -19.74
N LEU A 229 27.89 -4.77 -18.92
CA LEU A 229 29.30 -4.58 -19.28
C LEU A 229 29.72 -5.57 -20.36
N THR A 230 29.30 -6.83 -20.27
CA THR A 230 29.57 -7.85 -21.29
C THR A 230 29.00 -7.44 -22.63
N GLU A 231 27.76 -6.94 -22.65
CA GLU A 231 27.14 -6.44 -23.89
C GLU A 231 27.92 -5.25 -24.47
N GLN A 232 28.26 -4.26 -23.65
CA GLN A 232 29.01 -3.09 -24.12
C GLN A 232 30.40 -3.46 -24.65
N ILE A 233 31.16 -4.28 -23.92
CA ILE A 233 32.50 -4.70 -24.33
C ILE A 233 32.45 -5.55 -25.60
N THR A 234 31.45 -6.41 -25.73
CA THR A 234 31.23 -7.21 -26.94
C THR A 234 30.96 -6.34 -28.16
N GLN A 235 30.33 -5.17 -28.00
CA GLN A 235 30.12 -4.22 -29.08
C GLN A 235 31.39 -3.43 -29.48
N LEU A 236 32.38 -3.37 -28.59
CA LEU A 236 33.64 -2.64 -28.81
C LEU A 236 34.72 -3.48 -29.49
N ILE A 237 34.67 -4.82 -29.36
CA ILE A 237 35.65 -5.75 -29.93
C ILE A 237 35.07 -6.52 -31.13
N PRO A 238 35.91 -7.09 -32.03
CA PRO A 238 35.43 -7.87 -33.15
C PRO A 238 34.62 -9.10 -32.71
N ALA A 239 33.65 -9.50 -33.53
CA ALA A 239 32.71 -10.58 -33.22
C ALA A 239 33.41 -11.93 -32.95
N GLU A 240 34.54 -12.17 -33.62
CA GLU A 240 35.38 -13.35 -33.46
C GLU A 240 35.97 -13.43 -32.04
N ALA A 241 36.25 -12.28 -31.44
CA ALA A 241 36.84 -12.14 -30.11
C ALA A 241 35.80 -11.89 -29.00
N ALA A 242 34.50 -11.89 -29.31
CA ALA A 242 33.42 -11.60 -28.35
C ALA A 242 33.51 -12.43 -27.06
N HIS A 243 33.98 -13.67 -27.17
CA HIS A 243 34.16 -14.59 -26.04
C HIS A 243 35.21 -14.14 -25.01
N LEU A 244 36.12 -13.22 -25.38
CA LEU A 244 37.15 -12.69 -24.47
C LEU A 244 36.57 -11.66 -23.47
N SER A 245 35.37 -11.13 -23.74
CA SER A 245 34.68 -10.20 -22.83
C SER A 245 34.47 -10.82 -21.44
N GLU A 246 34.06 -12.09 -21.39
CA GLU A 246 33.86 -12.84 -20.13
C GLU A 246 35.16 -13.03 -19.33
N VAL A 247 36.31 -13.05 -20.01
CA VAL A 247 37.63 -13.28 -19.37
C VAL A 247 38.22 -11.97 -18.83
N ALA A 248 37.94 -10.85 -19.50
CA ALA A 248 38.47 -9.55 -19.12
C ALA A 248 37.69 -8.86 -17.98
N ILE A 249 36.41 -9.18 -17.86
CA ILE A 249 35.55 -8.72 -16.77
C ILE A 249 35.76 -9.65 -15.57
N THR A 250 36.63 -9.25 -14.66
CA THR A 250 36.91 -10.05 -13.46
C THR A 250 35.88 -9.79 -12.37
N ASP A 251 35.56 -10.83 -11.58
CA ASP A 251 34.68 -10.72 -10.42
C ASP A 251 35.09 -9.58 -9.47
N GLU A 252 36.38 -9.43 -9.21
CA GLU A 252 36.93 -8.40 -8.31
C GLU A 252 36.71 -6.99 -8.86
N TRP A 253 36.84 -6.80 -10.18
CA TRP A 253 36.58 -5.51 -10.80
C TRP A 253 35.07 -5.18 -10.82
N VAL A 254 34.21 -6.16 -11.10
CA VAL A 254 32.75 -5.96 -11.03
C VAL A 254 32.31 -5.61 -9.60
N ASP A 255 32.90 -6.24 -8.58
CA ASP A 255 32.62 -5.90 -7.18
C ASP A 255 32.98 -4.43 -6.88
N GLN A 256 34.09 -3.93 -7.41
CA GLN A 256 34.49 -2.52 -7.25
C GLN A 256 33.50 -1.58 -7.97
N GLN A 257 33.09 -1.89 -9.20
CA GLN A 257 32.15 -1.05 -9.94
C GLN A 257 30.75 -1.07 -9.32
N THR A 258 30.33 -2.22 -8.78
CA THR A 258 29.08 -2.36 -8.03
C THR A 258 29.05 -1.39 -6.86
N ASN A 259 30.14 -1.33 -6.08
CA ASN A 259 30.25 -0.38 -4.98
C ASN A 259 30.23 1.10 -5.41
N ILE A 260 30.79 1.41 -6.59
CA ILE A 260 30.76 2.75 -7.16
C ILE A 260 29.34 3.12 -7.62
N ALA A 261 28.61 2.17 -8.20
CA ALA A 261 27.28 2.36 -8.74
C ALA A 261 26.19 2.50 -7.66
N LEU A 262 26.41 1.93 -6.46
CA LEU A 262 25.43 1.95 -5.35
C LEU A 262 24.94 3.37 -5.01
N ASN A 263 25.86 4.32 -4.80
CA ASN A 263 25.49 5.67 -4.37
C ASN A 263 24.74 6.48 -5.45
N PRO A 264 25.17 6.51 -6.72
CA PRO A 264 24.40 7.16 -7.78
C PRO A 264 23.00 6.54 -7.98
N VAL A 265 22.88 5.21 -7.88
CA VAL A 265 21.58 4.51 -7.93
C VAL A 265 20.68 4.96 -6.78
N LEU A 266 21.21 4.96 -5.55
CA LEU A 266 20.50 5.48 -4.37
C LEU A 266 20.06 6.93 -4.56
N SER A 267 20.98 7.84 -4.88
CA SER A 267 20.65 9.25 -5.04
C SER A 267 19.64 9.51 -6.16
N TYR A 268 19.63 8.69 -7.21
CA TYR A 268 18.59 8.79 -8.24
C TYR A 268 17.22 8.31 -7.73
N MET A 269 17.15 7.14 -7.09
CA MET A 269 15.90 6.60 -6.54
C MET A 269 15.27 7.51 -5.48
N LEU A 270 16.10 8.16 -4.68
CA LEU A 270 15.66 9.10 -3.65
C LEU A 270 15.26 10.46 -4.23
N GLY A 271 15.37 10.65 -5.55
CA GLY A 271 15.09 11.92 -6.20
C GLY A 271 16.10 13.03 -5.89
N GLU A 272 17.21 12.71 -5.22
CA GLU A 272 18.32 13.64 -4.98
C GLU A 272 19.03 14.00 -6.29
N SER A 273 19.01 13.08 -7.27
CA SER A 273 19.47 13.30 -8.64
C SER A 273 18.31 13.23 -9.62
N SER A 274 18.26 14.18 -10.54
CA SER A 274 17.28 14.18 -11.63
C SER A 274 17.54 13.14 -12.72
N SER A 275 18.69 12.46 -12.66
CA SER A 275 19.10 11.45 -13.65
C SER A 275 20.07 10.45 -13.03
N LEU A 276 19.93 9.17 -13.37
CA LEU A 276 20.91 8.15 -13.03
C LEU A 276 22.12 8.29 -13.96
N ASN A 277 23.28 8.64 -13.40
CA ASN A 277 24.53 8.67 -14.16
C ASN A 277 25.62 7.94 -13.38
N VAL A 278 25.97 6.76 -13.86
CA VAL A 278 27.08 5.95 -13.35
C VAL A 278 28.19 6.00 -14.39
N THR A 279 29.35 6.52 -14.02
CA THR A 279 30.54 6.50 -14.89
C THR A 279 31.43 5.34 -14.47
N ILE A 280 31.58 4.37 -15.36
CA ILE A 280 32.44 3.19 -15.18
C ILE A 280 33.65 3.35 -16.11
N SER A 281 34.87 3.29 -15.57
CA SER A 281 36.09 3.29 -16.38
C SER A 281 36.35 1.88 -16.92
N LEU A 282 36.46 1.77 -18.25
CA LEU A 282 36.80 0.51 -18.92
C LEU A 282 38.30 0.24 -19.01
N ASP A 283 39.16 1.19 -18.61
CA ASP A 283 40.63 1.07 -18.72
C ASP A 283 41.17 -0.24 -18.13
N PRO A 284 40.74 -0.71 -16.94
CA PRO A 284 41.25 -1.96 -16.38
C PRO A 284 40.83 -3.18 -17.21
N VAL A 285 39.64 -3.14 -17.81
CA VAL A 285 39.13 -4.23 -18.64
C VAL A 285 39.84 -4.25 -19.98
N LEU A 286 40.00 -3.08 -20.61
CA LEU A 286 40.73 -2.96 -21.86
C LEU A 286 42.17 -3.46 -21.65
N ALA A 287 42.86 -3.02 -20.59
CA ALA A 287 44.21 -3.50 -20.28
C ALA A 287 44.30 -5.04 -20.12
N ASN A 288 43.25 -5.68 -19.60
CA ASN A 288 43.18 -7.14 -19.51
C ASN A 288 42.90 -7.81 -20.87
N LEU A 289 42.30 -7.09 -21.82
CA LEU A 289 42.01 -7.57 -23.17
C LEU A 289 43.19 -7.45 -24.14
N GLU A 290 44.16 -6.56 -23.91
CA GLU A 290 45.22 -6.24 -24.88
C GLU A 290 45.90 -7.50 -25.44
N GLU A 291 46.52 -8.29 -24.57
CA GLU A 291 47.29 -9.47 -24.96
C GLU A 291 46.40 -10.62 -25.47
N PRO A 292 45.27 -11.00 -24.81
CA PRO A 292 44.36 -12.02 -25.33
C PRO A 292 43.79 -11.65 -26.70
N LEU A 293 43.39 -10.39 -26.89
CA LEU A 293 42.82 -9.93 -28.15
C LEU A 293 43.86 -9.91 -29.27
N LYS A 294 45.09 -9.49 -28.95
CA LYS A 294 46.23 -9.56 -29.87
C LYS A 294 46.50 -10.98 -30.35
N GLN A 295 46.49 -11.93 -29.42
CA GLN A 295 46.71 -13.34 -29.74
C GLN A 295 45.60 -13.87 -30.65
N GLU A 296 44.33 -13.56 -30.36
CA GLU A 296 43.18 -13.96 -31.18
C GLU A 296 43.27 -13.36 -32.60
N PHE A 297 43.68 -12.09 -32.71
CA PHE A 297 43.92 -11.44 -34.01
C PHE A 297 44.99 -12.14 -34.84
N ILE A 298 46.04 -12.67 -34.22
CA ILE A 298 47.11 -13.37 -34.92
C ILE A 298 46.68 -14.79 -35.31
N GLU A 299 45.98 -15.49 -34.42
CA GLU A 299 45.56 -16.88 -34.63
C GLU A 299 44.37 -17.01 -35.58
N SER A 300 43.42 -16.07 -35.50
CA SER A 300 42.21 -16.03 -36.30
C SER A 300 41.94 -14.60 -36.79
N PRO A 301 42.76 -14.08 -37.72
CA PRO A 301 42.64 -12.71 -38.18
C PRO A 301 41.27 -12.44 -38.81
N PRO A 302 40.71 -11.23 -38.60
CA PRO A 302 39.53 -10.76 -39.31
C PRO A 302 39.65 -10.96 -40.83
N PRO A 303 38.54 -11.18 -41.55
CA PRO A 303 38.55 -11.43 -43.00
C PRO A 303 39.31 -10.38 -43.81
N GLU A 304 39.34 -9.12 -43.34
CA GLU A 304 40.03 -7.99 -43.96
C GLU A 304 41.56 -8.12 -43.89
N LEU A 305 42.06 -8.85 -42.88
CA LEU A 305 43.48 -9.08 -42.62
C LEU A 305 43.93 -10.47 -43.11
N ALA A 306 43.01 -11.25 -43.69
CA ALA A 306 43.29 -12.58 -44.18
C ALA A 306 44.39 -12.56 -45.28
N GLY A 307 45.54 -13.17 -44.97
CA GLY A 307 46.68 -13.28 -45.88
C GLY A 307 47.83 -12.30 -45.63
N LEU A 308 47.70 -11.41 -44.64
CA LEU A 308 48.82 -10.63 -44.12
C LEU A 308 49.79 -11.50 -43.31
N SER A 309 51.04 -11.06 -43.19
CA SER A 309 52.01 -11.71 -42.31
C SER A 309 51.72 -11.38 -40.83
N PRO A 310 52.14 -12.21 -39.86
CA PRO A 310 51.91 -11.96 -38.44
C PRO A 310 52.39 -10.59 -37.97
N SER A 311 53.54 -10.12 -38.45
CA SER A 311 54.06 -8.79 -38.09
C SER A 311 53.23 -7.62 -38.65
N GLU A 312 52.57 -7.81 -39.81
CA GLU A 312 51.66 -6.82 -40.37
C GLU A 312 50.33 -6.80 -39.60
N ILE A 313 49.87 -7.97 -39.14
CA ILE A 313 48.68 -8.11 -38.28
C ILE A 313 48.93 -7.47 -36.90
N GLU A 314 50.10 -7.72 -36.30
CA GLU A 314 50.51 -7.09 -35.03
C GLU A 314 50.52 -5.58 -35.12
N GLN A 315 51.08 -5.02 -36.20
CA GLN A 315 51.12 -3.57 -36.39
C GLN A 315 49.71 -2.99 -36.55
N TYR A 316 48.83 -3.67 -37.30
CA TYR A 316 47.44 -3.25 -37.43
C TYR A 316 46.69 -3.32 -36.10
N PHE A 317 46.94 -4.37 -35.31
CA PHE A 317 46.37 -4.51 -33.97
C PHE A 317 46.81 -3.38 -33.05
N ASP A 318 48.10 -3.05 -33.02
CA ASP A 318 48.62 -1.97 -32.17
C ASP A 318 47.96 -0.62 -32.52
N ASP A 319 47.74 -0.33 -33.81
CA ASP A 319 47.03 0.88 -34.25
C ASP A 319 45.54 0.85 -33.85
N TYR A 320 44.85 -0.26 -34.07
CA TYR A 320 43.43 -0.45 -33.68
C TYR A 320 43.24 -0.32 -32.18
N TYR A 321 44.10 -0.96 -31.39
CA TYR A 321 43.99 -0.97 -29.94
C TYR A 321 44.31 0.41 -29.33
N GLN A 322 45.20 1.19 -29.95
CA GLN A 322 45.46 2.58 -29.55
C GLN A 322 44.27 3.52 -29.84
N GLU A 323 43.51 3.27 -30.91
CA GLU A 323 42.27 4.00 -31.19
C GLU A 323 41.19 3.63 -30.17
N LEU A 324 41.05 2.34 -29.87
CA LEU A 324 40.08 1.81 -28.91
C LEU A 324 40.23 2.38 -27.48
N ILE A 325 41.45 2.68 -27.02
CA ILE A 325 41.71 3.25 -25.68
C ILE A 325 41.64 4.79 -25.64
N GLN A 326 41.47 5.46 -26.78
CA GLN A 326 41.42 6.93 -26.87
C GLN A 326 40.00 7.49 -26.97
N ASP A 327 39.03 6.67 -27.40
CA ASP A 327 37.59 6.97 -27.44
C ASP A 327 36.89 6.64 -26.11
#